data_AF-A0A7R7ZP95-F1
#
_entry.id   AF-A0A7R7ZP95-F1
#
_cell.length_a   1.000
_cell.length_b   1.000
_cell.length_c   1.000
_cell.angle_alpha   90.00
_cell.angle_beta   90.00
_cell.angle_gamma   90.00
#
_symmetry.space_group_name_H-M   'P 1'
#
loop_
_entity.id
_entity.type
_entity.pdbx_description
1 polymer ?
#
loop_
_entity_poly.entity_id
_entity_poly.type
_entity_poly.pdbx_seq_one_letter_code
_entity_poly.pdbx_strand_id
1 'polypeptide(L)' 'MSLWQSYRSLRPRTRALFGIGMVAWASVGLWTTPQVEGALGMVASEKEKEELERKMTVRVERVERG' A
#
# COMPACT_ATOMS: atom_id res chain seq x y z
N MET A 1 27.33 4.56 17.28
CA MET A 1 26.72 3.23 17.01
C MET A 1 25.75 3.38 15.86
N SER A 2 25.71 2.46 14.90
CA SER A 2 24.74 2.56 13.81
C SER A 2 23.35 2.14 14.31
N LEU A 3 22.30 2.71 13.72
CA LEU A 3 20.91 2.34 14.01
C LEU A 3 20.66 0.83 13.84
N TRP A 4 21.40 0.21 12.91
CA TRP A 4 21.37 -1.23 12.67
C TRP A 4 21.91 -2.04 13.85
N GLN A 5 23.03 -1.62 14.45
CA GLN A 5 23.58 -2.27 15.64
C GLN A 5 22.63 -2.12 16.85
N SER A 6 22.02 -0.94 17.02
CA SER A 6 21.03 -0.70 18.08
C SER A 6 19.78 -1.56 17.92
N TYR A 7 19.30 -1.78 16.68
CA TYR A 7 18.17 -2.68 16.44
C TYR A 7 18.54 -4.15 16.70
N ARG A 8 19.75 -4.56 16.32
CA ARG A 8 20.22 -5.95 16.49
C ARG A 8 20.57 -6.29 17.94
N SER A 9 20.91 -5.30 18.77
CA SER A 9 21.16 -5.49 20.20
C SER A 9 19.88 -5.63 21.04
N LEU A 10 18.70 -5.35 20.47
CA LEU A 10 17.41 -5.55 21.13
C LEU A 10 17.08 -7.04 21.30
N ARG A 11 16.37 -7.35 22.39
CA ARG A 11 15.85 -8.70 22.67
C ARG A 11 14.91 -9.14 21.53
N PRO A 12 14.92 -10.43 21.12
CA PRO A 12 14.11 -10.92 20.00
C PRO A 12 12.61 -10.60 20.11
N ARG A 13 12.05 -10.69 21.33
CA ARG A 13 10.63 -10.34 21.59
C ARG A 13 10.32 -8.87 21.34
N THR A 14 11.23 -7.97 21.74
CA THR A 14 11.07 -6.52 21.56
C THR A 14 11.14 -6.14 20.09
N ARG A 15 12.01 -6.79 19.31
CA ARG A 15 12.06 -6.63 17.85
C ARG A 15 10.77 -7.07 17.16
N ALA A 16 10.21 -8.21 17.59
CA ALA A 16 8.94 -8.70 17.05
C ALA A 16 7.79 -7.74 17.36
N LEU A 17 7.69 -7.26 18.60
CA LEU A 17 6.70 -6.25 19.01
C LEU A 17 6.82 -4.96 18.20
N PHE A 18 8.04 -4.45 18.00
CA PHE A 18 8.29 -3.26 17.19
C PHE A 18 7.87 -3.48 15.73
N GLY A 19 8.25 -4.62 15.14
CA GLY A 19 7.85 -4.97 13.78
C GLY A 19 6.33 -5.07 13.62
N ILE A 20 5.65 -5.73 14.55
CA ILE A 20 4.19 -5.85 14.56
C ILE A 20 3.53 -4.48 14.72
N GLY A 21 4.04 -3.62 15.60
CA GLY A 21 3.54 -2.27 15.78
C GLY A 21 3.66 -1.43 14.51
N MET A 22 4.78 -1.54 13.80
CA MET A 22 5.01 -0.83 12.53
C MET A 22 4.08 -1.33 11.42
N VAL A 23 3.87 -2.65 11.32
CA VAL A 23 2.92 -3.24 10.37
C VAL A 23 1.50 -2.80 10.70
N ALA A 24 1.09 -2.86 11.97
CA ALA A 24 -0.23 -2.41 12.40
C ALA A 24 -0.46 -0.93 12.08
N TRP A 25 0.52 -0.06 12.34
CA TRP A 25 0.45 1.36 11.99
C TRP A 25 0.31 1.58 10.48
N ALA A 26 1.11 0.88 9.67
CA ALA A 26 1.01 0.95 8.21
C ALA A 26 -0.35 0.46 7.70
N SER A 27 -0.88 -0.64 8.26
CA SER A 27 -2.21 -1.16 7.92
C SER A 27 -3.32 -0.17 8.26
N VAL A 28 -3.24 0.51 9.40
CA VAL A 28 -4.18 1.60 9.75
C VAL A 28 -4.06 2.74 8.74
N GLY A 29 -2.85 3.16 8.38
CA GLY A 29 -2.62 4.17 7.35
C GLY A 29 -3.28 3.83 6.01
N LEU A 30 -3.11 2.59 5.54
CA LEU A 30 -3.75 2.08 4.32
C LEU A 30 -5.28 2.03 4.43
N TRP A 31 -5.81 1.67 5.59
CA TRP A 31 -7.26 1.68 5.81
C TRP A 31 -7.84 3.10 5.84
N THR A 32 -7.03 4.09 6.26
CA THR A 32 -7.41 5.50 6.24
C THR A 32 -7.26 6.18 4.87
N THR A 33 -6.63 5.54 3.89
CA THR A 33 -6.47 6.06 2.52
C THR A 33 -7.78 6.61 1.92
N PRO A 34 -8.92 5.91 1.92
CA PRO A 34 -10.16 6.43 1.33
C PRO A 34 -10.71 7.68 2.04
N GLN A 35 -10.50 7.82 3.36
CA GLN A 35 -10.91 8.99 4.13
C GLN A 35 -9.94 10.16 3.88
N VAL A 36 -8.66 9.88 3.68
CA VAL A 36 -7.65 10.86 3.30
C VAL A 36 -7.88 11.35 1.85
N GLU A 37 -8.21 10.48 0.91
CA GLU A 37 -8.64 10.87 -0.45
C GLU A 37 -9.90 11.75 -0.42
N GLY A 38 -10.84 11.43 0.47
CA GLY A 38 -12.00 12.26 0.84
C GLY A 38 -11.63 13.66 1.29
N ALA A 39 -10.74 13.75 2.28
CA ALA A 39 -10.30 15.03 2.87
C ALA A 39 -9.39 15.85 1.94
N LEU A 40 -8.61 15.20 1.08
CA LEU A 40 -7.75 15.84 0.09
C LEU A 40 -8.47 16.21 -1.20
N GLY A 41 -9.78 15.91 -1.32
CA GLY A 41 -10.58 16.21 -2.51
C GLY A 41 -10.18 15.42 -3.76
N MET A 42 -9.44 14.31 -3.57
CA MET A 42 -9.00 13.41 -4.65
C MET A 42 -9.90 12.18 -4.77
N VAL A 43 -11.17 12.29 -4.36
CA VAL A 43 -12.16 11.23 -4.56
C VAL A 43 -12.46 11.14 -6.04
N ALA A 44 -11.95 10.08 -6.69
CA ALA A 44 -12.31 9.75 -8.06
C ALA A 44 -13.83 9.62 -8.16
N SER A 45 -14.45 10.48 -8.97
CA SER A 45 -15.89 10.43 -9.20
C SER A 45 -16.27 9.09 -9.83
N GLU A 46 -17.48 8.61 -9.57
CA GLU A 46 -17.96 7.30 -10.10
C GLU A 46 -17.80 7.21 -11.64
N LYS A 47 -17.88 8.33 -12.35
CA LYS A 47 -17.66 8.43 -13.79
C LYS A 47 -16.21 8.18 -14.20
N GLU A 48 -15.24 8.64 -13.43
CA GLU A 48 -13.82 8.41 -13.70
C GLU A 48 -13.42 6.95 -13.46
N LYS A 49 -14.08 6.28 -12.50
CA LYS A 49 -13.92 4.84 -12.28
C LYS A 49 -14.47 4.03 -13.45
N GLU A 50 -15.67 4.35 -13.93
CA GLU A 50 -16.26 3.68 -15.11
C GLU A 50 -15.44 3.91 -16.38
N GLU A 51 -14.88 5.12 -16.57
CA GLU A 51 -13.97 5.39 -17.67
C GLU A 51 -12.65 4.64 -17.55
N LEU A 52 -12.09 4.53 -16.34
CA LEU A 52 -10.87 3.76 -16.10
C LEU A 52 -11.11 2.27 -16.32
N GLU A 53 -12.21 1.72 -15.84
CA GLU A 53 -12.58 0.31 -16.03
C GLU A 53 -12.76 -0.03 -17.53
N ARG A 54 -13.38 0.89 -18.29
CA ARG A 54 -13.50 0.80 -19.74
C ARG A 54 -12.14 0.92 -20.46
N LYS A 55 -11.21 1.74 -19.94
CA LYS A 55 -9.86 1.92 -20.49
C LYS A 55 -8.90 0.79 -20.10
N MET A 56 -9.10 0.16 -18.94
CA MET A 56 -8.28 -0.94 -18.41
C MET A 56 -8.71 -2.31 -18.95
N THR A 57 -9.85 -2.41 -19.61
CA THR A 57 -10.25 -3.57 -20.42
C THR A 57 -9.44 -3.62 -21.73
N VAL A 58 -8.11 -3.52 -21.64
CA VAL A 58 -7.21 -3.79 -22.77
C VAL A 58 -7.09 -5.31 -22.88
N ARG A 59 -7.65 -5.87 -23.95
CA ARG A 59 -7.57 -7.29 -24.26
C ARG A 59 -6.15 -7.60 -24.74
N VAL A 60 -5.30 -8.09 -23.84
CA VAL A 60 -3.95 -8.53 -24.19
C VAL A 60 -4.05 -9.92 -24.81
N GLU A 61 -4.02 -9.99 -26.15
CA GLU A 61 -3.89 -11.26 -26.86
C GLU A 61 -2.41 -11.59 -27.10
N ARG A 62 -2.03 -12.80 -26.73
CA ARG A 62 -0.67 -13.30 -26.92
C ARG A 62 -0.50 -13.74 -28.37
N VAL A 63 0.17 -12.93 -29.18
CA VAL A 63 0.54 -13.33 -30.55
C VAL A 63 1.74 -14.27 -30.47
N GLU A 64 1.59 -15.50 -30.97
CA GLU A 64 2.70 -16.43 -31.13
C GLU A 64 3.66 -15.87 -32.20
N ARG A 65 4.94 -15.71 -31.84
CA ARG A 65 6.00 -15.44 -32.81
C ARG A 65 6.31 -16.75 -33.52
N GLY A 66 6.02 -16.80 -34.81
CA GLY A 66 6.48 -17.87 -35.71
C GLY A 66 8.00 -17.95 -35.81
#